data_AF-T0GVK2-F1
#
_entry.id   AF-T0GVK2-F1
#
_cell.length_a   1.000
_cell.length_b   1.000
_cell.length_c   1.000
_cell.angle_alpha   90.00
_cell.angle_beta   90.00
_cell.angle_gamma   90.00
#
_symmetry.space_group_name_H-M   'P 1'
#
loop_
_entity.id
_entity.type
_entity.pdbx_description
1 polymer ?
#
loop_
_entity_poly.entity_id
_entity_poly.type
_entity_poly.pdbx_seq_one_letter_code
_entity_poly.pdbx_strand_id
1 'polypeptide(L)'
;MYDSRNSRYDSRLGLHSSYNVIYDVSKNDNEEKSASLAEKRLHSISFPEKKISNCKSQILATKAHLQSNDPDTNLFTDADLSILGQDWNIYSKYYKNIRMEYSIYMDEKYYKGRKKVLNYFLSLEKIYKTNFFYEKFENNTRKNLSIELDMIL
;
A
#
# COMPACT_ATOMS: atom_id res chain seq x y z
N MET A 1 -8.91 -5.61 28.06
CA MET A 1 -7.47 -5.66 28.39
C MET A 1 -6.70 -5.56 27.09
N TYR A 2 -5.99 -4.44 26.88
CA TYR A 2 -5.21 -4.18 25.67
C TYR A 2 -3.87 -4.91 25.79
N ASP A 3 -3.59 -5.84 24.87
CA ASP A 3 -2.29 -6.52 24.78
C ASP A 3 -1.26 -5.55 24.18
N SER A 4 -0.28 -5.16 25.00
CA SER A 4 0.79 -4.21 24.70
C SER A 4 1.92 -4.79 23.82
N ARG A 5 1.73 -5.95 23.19
CA ARG A 5 2.77 -6.62 22.38
C ARG A 5 2.71 -6.38 20.87
N ASN A 6 1.81 -5.52 20.38
CA ASN A 6 1.67 -5.25 18.94
C ASN A 6 2.41 -3.98 18.46
N SER A 7 3.59 -3.69 19.03
CA SER A 7 4.39 -2.49 18.71
C SER A 7 5.28 -2.63 17.45
N ARG A 8 5.06 -3.65 16.61
CA ARG A 8 5.81 -3.87 15.36
C ARG A 8 4.94 -3.57 14.14
N TYR A 9 5.10 -2.33 13.67
CA TYR A 9 4.83 -1.87 12.30
C TYR A 9 3.37 -1.94 11.81
N ASP A 10 2.60 -0.94 12.19
CA ASP A 10 1.48 -0.51 11.35
C ASP A 10 1.91 0.72 10.54
N SER A 11 2.59 0.46 9.42
CA SER A 11 2.88 1.39 8.34
C SER A 11 1.66 1.53 7.39
N ARG A 12 0.45 1.12 7.81
CA ARG A 12 -0.67 0.79 6.89
C ARG A 12 -1.90 1.67 7.01
N LEU A 13 -1.87 2.77 7.77
CA LEU A 13 -2.94 3.79 7.64
C LEU A 13 -2.77 4.56 6.31
N GLY A 14 -3.25 3.97 5.22
CA GLY A 14 -3.70 4.77 4.08
C GLY A 14 -3.02 4.56 2.74
N LEU A 15 -2.51 3.37 2.44
CA LEU A 15 -2.39 2.96 1.05
C LEU A 15 -3.53 2.01 0.71
N HIS A 16 -4.52 2.51 -0.03
CA HIS A 16 -5.50 1.64 -0.68
C HIS A 16 -4.81 0.94 -1.85
N SER A 17 -4.54 -0.36 -1.72
CA SER A 17 -4.13 -1.17 -2.87
C SER A 17 -5.37 -1.52 -3.69
N SER A 18 -5.34 -1.22 -4.99
CA SER A 18 -6.45 -1.46 -5.91
C SER A 18 -6.74 -2.95 -6.15
N TYR A 19 -5.88 -3.84 -5.64
CA TYR A 19 -5.98 -5.29 -5.78
C TYR A 19 -6.55 -6.00 -4.54
N ASN A 20 -6.85 -5.26 -3.47
CA ASN A 20 -7.50 -5.80 -2.29
C ASN A 20 -9.01 -5.98 -2.54
N VAL A 21 -9.40 -7.16 -3.01
CA VAL A 21 -10.81 -7.56 -3.19
C VAL A 21 -11.55 -7.67 -1.86
N ILE A 22 -10.83 -7.99 -0.78
CA ILE A 22 -11.31 -7.92 0.60
C ILE A 22 -10.56 -6.79 1.29
N TYR A 23 -11.30 -5.76 1.73
CA TYR A 23 -10.73 -4.59 2.39
C TYR A 23 -11.62 -4.14 3.54
N ASP A 24 -11.06 -4.18 4.75
CA ASP A 24 -11.63 -3.64 5.97
C ASP A 24 -10.55 -2.81 6.68
N VAL A 25 -10.78 -1.51 6.83
CA VAL A 25 -9.86 -0.54 7.45
C VAL A 25 -9.58 -0.84 8.94
N SER A 26 -10.35 -1.74 9.55
CA SER A 26 -10.17 -2.21 10.93
C SER A 26 -9.35 -3.51 11.02
N LYS A 27 -8.97 -4.11 9.89
CA LYS A 27 -8.28 -5.41 9.81
C LYS A 27 -6.91 -5.26 9.16
N ASN A 28 -6.00 -6.17 9.53
CA ASN A 28 -4.61 -6.20 9.09
C ASN A 28 -4.27 -7.44 8.24
N ASP A 29 -5.29 -8.21 7.87
CA ASP A 29 -5.23 -9.46 7.10
C ASP A 29 -5.94 -9.34 5.75
N ASN A 30 -6.12 -8.11 5.24
CA ASN A 30 -6.80 -7.81 3.99
C ASN A 30 -6.07 -8.43 2.79
N GLU A 31 -4.74 -8.31 2.75
CA GLU A 31 -3.92 -8.89 1.69
C GLU A 31 -3.97 -10.42 1.73
N GLU A 32 -3.84 -11.03 2.92
CA GLU A 32 -3.93 -12.49 3.09
C GLU A 32 -5.29 -13.03 2.66
N LYS A 33 -6.38 -12.35 3.05
CA LYS A 33 -7.74 -12.71 2.65
C LYS A 33 -7.96 -12.54 1.16
N SER A 34 -7.49 -11.43 0.58
CA SER A 34 -7.58 -11.15 -0.85
C SER A 34 -6.80 -12.18 -1.67
N ALA A 35 -5.58 -12.53 -1.21
CA ALA A 35 -4.74 -13.53 -1.85
C ALA A 35 -5.38 -14.93 -1.80
N SER A 36 -5.96 -15.31 -0.65
CA SER A 36 -6.68 -16.58 -0.49
C SER A 36 -7.94 -16.65 -1.36
N LEU A 37 -8.67 -15.54 -1.47
CA LEU A 37 -9.86 -15.45 -2.33
C LEU A 37 -9.47 -15.52 -3.81
N ALA A 38 -8.40 -14.84 -4.23
CA ALA A 38 -7.89 -14.88 -5.58
C ALA A 38 -7.45 -16.30 -5.97
N GLU A 39 -6.69 -16.97 -5.10
CA GLU A 39 -6.29 -18.38 -5.26
C GLU A 39 -7.51 -19.29 -5.48
N LYS A 40 -8.51 -19.22 -4.58
CA LYS A 40 -9.75 -20.01 -4.68
C LYS A 40 -10.48 -19.78 -6.01
N ARG A 41 -10.59 -18.52 -6.45
CA ARG A 41 -11.27 -18.17 -7.71
C ARG A 41 -10.49 -18.67 -8.93
N LEU A 42 -9.18 -18.51 -8.95
CA LEU A 42 -8.35 -18.96 -10.07
C LEU A 42 -8.33 -20.49 -10.19
N HIS A 43 -8.34 -21.23 -9.07
CA HIS A 43 -8.50 -22.68 -9.11
C HIS A 43 -9.85 -23.10 -9.71
N SER A 44 -10.94 -22.38 -9.41
CA SER A 44 -12.28 -22.71 -9.91
C SER A 44 -12.43 -22.64 -11.43
N ILE A 45 -11.52 -21.95 -12.11
CA ILE A 45 -11.46 -21.84 -13.57
C ILE A 45 -10.28 -22.63 -14.18
N SER A 46 -9.65 -23.51 -13.40
CA SER A 46 -8.51 -24.34 -13.82
C SER A 46 -7.32 -23.53 -14.37
N PHE A 47 -7.06 -22.35 -13.78
CA PHE A 47 -5.90 -21.54 -14.16
C PHE A 47 -4.58 -22.24 -13.78
N PRO A 48 -3.47 -22.05 -14.51
CA PRO A 48 -2.23 -22.77 -14.22
C PRO A 48 -1.68 -22.50 -12.82
N GLU A 49 -1.40 -23.55 -12.06
CA GLU A 49 -0.92 -23.52 -10.65
C GLU A 49 0.22 -22.52 -10.41
N LYS A 50 1.24 -22.54 -11.28
CA LYS A 50 2.36 -21.61 -11.18
C LYS A 50 1.92 -20.14 -11.25
N LYS A 51 0.93 -19.83 -12.10
CA LYS A 51 0.40 -18.46 -12.23
C LYS A 51 -0.48 -18.08 -11.04
N ILE A 52 -1.21 -19.03 -10.46
CA ILE A 52 -1.98 -18.83 -9.23
C ILE A 52 -1.04 -18.48 -8.08
N SER A 53 0.02 -19.26 -7.90
CA SER A 53 1.04 -19.00 -6.87
C SER A 53 1.70 -17.63 -7.06
N ASN A 54 2.01 -17.23 -8.29
CA ASN A 54 2.57 -15.91 -8.57
C ASN A 54 1.58 -14.79 -8.22
N CYS A 55 0.31 -14.91 -8.61
CA CYS A 55 -0.73 -13.92 -8.28
C CYS A 55 -0.89 -13.77 -6.75
N LYS A 56 -0.91 -14.88 -6.03
CA LYS A 56 -0.95 -14.88 -4.56
C LYS A 56 0.26 -14.16 -3.96
N SER A 57 1.46 -14.48 -4.41
CA SER A 57 2.69 -13.82 -3.95
C SER A 57 2.71 -12.33 -4.26
N GLN A 58 2.20 -11.91 -5.42
CA GLN A 58 2.12 -10.50 -5.81
C GLN A 58 1.13 -9.72 -4.92
N ILE A 59 -0.04 -10.28 -4.63
CA ILE A 59 -1.00 -9.65 -3.70
C ILE A 59 -0.38 -9.54 -2.29
N LEU A 60 0.31 -10.58 -1.81
CA LEU A 60 0.96 -10.51 -0.50
C LEU A 60 2.10 -9.48 -0.47
N ALA A 61 2.80 -9.27 -1.60
CA ALA A 61 3.90 -8.31 -1.70
C ALA A 61 3.45 -6.85 -1.55
N THR A 62 2.17 -6.53 -1.81
CA THR A 62 1.62 -5.17 -1.60
C THR A 62 1.51 -4.80 -0.13
N LYS A 63 1.74 -5.73 0.80
CA LYS A 63 1.69 -5.44 2.25
C LYS A 63 2.82 -4.54 2.73
N ALA A 64 3.99 -4.66 2.12
CA ALA A 64 5.19 -3.94 2.52
C ALA A 64 5.90 -3.24 1.36
N HIS A 65 5.54 -3.58 0.11
CA HIS A 65 6.15 -3.06 -1.11
C HIS A 65 7.67 -3.14 -1.05
N LEU A 66 8.21 -4.27 -0.60
CA LEU A 66 9.65 -4.50 -0.56
C LEU A 66 10.16 -4.96 -1.93
N GLN A 67 11.47 -4.80 -2.15
CA GLN A 67 12.15 -5.37 -3.31
C GLN A 67 11.93 -6.89 -3.34
N SER A 68 11.50 -7.40 -4.49
CA SER A 68 11.37 -8.82 -4.78
C SER A 68 12.48 -9.29 -5.73
N ASN A 69 12.83 -10.58 -5.64
CA ASN A 69 13.67 -11.25 -6.65
C ASN A 69 12.90 -11.54 -7.94
N ASP A 70 11.56 -11.47 -7.90
CA ASP A 70 10.70 -11.59 -9.08
C ASP A 70 10.47 -10.20 -9.71
N PRO A 71 10.97 -9.95 -10.94
CA PRO A 71 10.80 -8.66 -11.61
C PRO A 71 9.34 -8.25 -11.81
N ASP A 72 8.45 -9.21 -12.08
CA ASP A 72 7.02 -8.94 -12.31
C ASP A 72 6.36 -8.43 -11.02
N THR A 73 6.75 -8.97 -9.86
CA THR A 73 6.30 -8.47 -8.56
C THR A 73 6.76 -7.04 -8.31
N ASN A 74 7.98 -6.67 -8.71
CA ASN A 74 8.45 -5.29 -8.57
C ASN A 74 7.62 -4.34 -9.44
N LEU A 75 7.37 -4.69 -10.70
CA LEU A 75 6.48 -3.92 -11.59
C LEU A 75 5.08 -3.77 -11.00
N PHE A 76 4.53 -4.86 -10.45
CA PHE A 76 3.20 -4.87 -9.85
C PHE A 76 3.11 -3.92 -8.64
N THR A 77 4.06 -4.01 -7.71
CA THR A 77 4.08 -3.13 -6.52
C THR A 77 4.37 -1.67 -6.87
N ASP A 78 5.19 -1.41 -7.90
CA ASP A 78 5.43 -0.05 -8.37
C ASP A 78 4.19 0.57 -9.04
N ALA A 79 3.44 -0.23 -9.79
CA ALA A 79 2.18 0.20 -10.38
C ALA A 79 1.15 0.58 -9.30
N ASP A 80 1.06 -0.21 -8.23
CA ASP A 80 0.22 0.07 -7.06
C ASP A 80 0.60 1.39 -6.38
N LEU A 81 1.90 1.66 -6.23
CA LEU A 81 2.42 2.91 -5.65
C LEU A 81 2.34 4.12 -6.59
N SER A 82 1.99 3.96 -7.86
CA SER A 82 2.05 5.04 -8.85
C SER A 82 1.12 6.21 -8.57
N ILE A 83 0.06 6.00 -7.75
CA ILE A 83 -0.83 7.07 -7.29
C ILE A 83 -0.10 8.12 -6.46
N LEU A 84 0.96 7.72 -5.73
CA LEU A 84 1.74 8.62 -4.88
C LEU A 84 2.53 9.64 -5.69
N GLY A 85 2.97 9.28 -6.90
CA GLY A 85 3.75 10.14 -7.79
C GLY A 85 2.95 10.95 -8.79
N GLN A 86 1.61 10.90 -8.74
CA GLN A 86 0.76 11.70 -9.61
C GLN A 86 0.85 13.19 -9.27
N ASP A 87 0.34 14.04 -10.15
CA ASP A 87 0.24 15.48 -9.89
C ASP A 87 -0.53 15.76 -8.59
N TRP A 88 -0.18 16.87 -7.92
CA TRP A 88 -0.76 17.25 -6.63
C TRP A 88 -2.29 17.26 -6.62
N ASN A 89 -2.94 17.65 -7.72
CA ASN A 89 -4.40 17.66 -7.82
C ASN A 89 -5.02 16.25 -7.76
N ILE A 90 -4.31 15.23 -8.24
CA ILE A 90 -4.72 13.82 -8.18
C ILE A 90 -4.39 13.26 -6.80
N TYR A 91 -3.14 13.45 -6.35
CA TYR A 91 -2.69 13.01 -5.04
C TYR A 91 -3.52 13.59 -3.89
N SER A 92 -3.90 14.86 -3.98
CA SER A 92 -4.66 15.53 -2.94
C SER A 92 -6.08 15.01 -2.78
N LYS A 93 -6.72 14.58 -3.88
CA LYS A 93 -7.98 13.86 -3.82
C LYS A 93 -7.79 12.49 -3.19
N TYR A 94 -6.71 11.80 -3.58
CA TYR A 94 -6.36 10.50 -3.04
C TYR A 94 -6.23 10.50 -1.50
N TYR A 95 -5.35 11.33 -0.90
CA TYR A 95 -5.17 11.29 0.55
C TYR A 95 -6.41 11.77 1.33
N LYS A 96 -7.23 12.67 0.75
CA LYS A 96 -8.51 13.07 1.33
C LYS A 96 -9.52 11.92 1.33
N ASN A 97 -9.57 11.13 0.25
CA ASN A 97 -10.40 9.94 0.20
C ASN A 97 -9.98 8.91 1.26
N ILE A 98 -8.67 8.71 1.43
CA ILE A 98 -8.14 7.90 2.54
C ILE A 98 -8.61 8.44 3.89
N ARG A 99 -8.58 9.76 4.14
CA ARG A 99 -9.12 10.31 5.41
C ARG A 99 -10.60 9.96 5.59
N MET A 100 -11.41 10.01 4.53
CA MET A 100 -12.84 9.65 4.60
C MET A 100 -13.06 8.15 4.86
N GLU A 101 -12.28 7.27 4.25
CA GLU A 101 -12.33 5.82 4.49
C GLU A 101 -12.05 5.48 5.96
N TYR A 102 -11.11 6.21 6.58
CA TYR A 102 -10.72 6.03 7.98
C TYR A 102 -11.52 6.94 8.94
N SER A 103 -12.71 7.42 8.52
CA SER A 103 -13.58 8.30 9.33
C SER A 103 -14.04 7.69 10.65
N ILE A 104 -14.04 6.35 10.78
CA ILE A 104 -14.32 5.64 12.03
C ILE A 104 -13.31 5.94 13.15
N TYR A 105 -12.11 6.43 12.79
CA TYR A 105 -11.08 6.79 13.74
C TYR A 105 -11.09 8.30 14.01
N MET A 106 -10.94 8.65 15.29
CA MET A 106 -10.67 10.02 15.72
C MET A 106 -9.41 10.57 15.05
N ASP A 107 -9.40 11.87 14.80
CA ASP A 107 -8.33 12.57 14.07
C ASP A 107 -6.94 12.28 14.62
N GLU A 108 -6.74 12.35 15.94
CA GLU A 108 -5.45 12.07 16.58
C GLU A 108 -4.91 10.67 16.21
N LYS A 109 -5.78 9.65 16.26
CA LYS A 109 -5.41 8.27 15.97
C LYS A 109 -5.10 8.08 14.49
N TYR A 110 -5.94 8.66 13.61
CA TYR A 110 -5.72 8.62 12.17
C TYR A 110 -4.40 9.29 11.79
N TYR A 111 -4.19 10.55 12.21
CA TYR A 111 -3.01 11.31 11.85
C TYR A 111 -1.73 10.69 12.41
N LYS A 112 -1.75 10.13 13.63
CA LYS A 112 -0.59 9.42 14.18
C LYS A 112 -0.15 8.24 13.31
N GLY A 113 -1.08 7.43 12.80
CA GLY A 113 -0.69 6.32 11.92
C GLY A 113 -0.43 6.78 10.49
N ARG A 114 -1.14 7.79 9.97
CA ARG A 114 -0.86 8.36 8.64
C ARG A 114 0.56 8.91 8.58
N LYS A 115 1.02 9.65 9.61
CA LYS A 115 2.41 10.11 9.72
C LYS A 115 3.40 8.94 9.67
N LYS A 116 3.10 7.79 10.28
CA LYS A 116 3.99 6.62 10.20
C LYS A 116 4.11 6.09 8.78
N VAL A 117 3.03 6.06 8.01
CA VAL A 117 3.02 5.63 6.60
C VAL A 117 3.87 6.57 5.76
N LEU A 118 3.63 7.87 5.86
CA LEU A 118 4.37 8.89 5.11
C LEU A 118 5.88 8.82 5.42
N ASN A 119 6.24 8.74 6.71
CA ASN A 119 7.63 8.63 7.13
C ASN A 119 8.27 7.30 6.70
N TYR A 120 7.52 6.19 6.69
CA TYR A 120 8.03 4.91 6.19
C TYR A 120 8.49 5.04 4.74
N PHE A 121 7.64 5.54 3.83
CA PHE A 121 8.03 5.72 2.43
C PHE A 121 9.14 6.74 2.24
N LEU A 122 9.10 7.86 2.96
CA LEU A 122 10.17 8.87 2.91
C LEU A 122 11.52 8.32 3.39
N SER A 123 11.52 7.33 4.29
CA SER A 123 12.74 6.68 4.80
C SER A 123 13.37 5.66 3.86
N LEU A 124 12.64 5.20 2.82
CA LEU A 124 13.19 4.28 1.83
C LEU A 124 14.24 4.99 0.98
N GLU A 125 15.33 4.31 0.64
CA GLU A 125 16.32 4.82 -0.32
C GLU A 125 15.69 4.99 -1.72
N LYS A 126 14.88 4.00 -2.13
CA LYS A 126 14.06 4.04 -3.34
C LYS A 126 12.66 3.55 -3.03
N ILE A 127 11.64 4.36 -3.37
CA ILE A 127 10.24 3.96 -3.19
C ILE A 127 9.82 3.01 -4.32
N TYR A 128 10.24 3.32 -5.55
CA TYR A 128 10.01 2.49 -6.72
C TYR A 128 11.23 1.62 -7.04
N LYS A 129 10.97 0.35 -7.39
CA LYS A 129 11.99 -0.71 -7.50
C LYS A 129 12.56 -0.75 -8.92
N THR A 130 11.72 -0.44 -9.89
CA THR A 130 12.05 -0.45 -11.31
C THR A 130 12.47 0.94 -11.78
N ASN A 131 13.45 0.99 -12.69
CA ASN A 131 13.96 2.27 -13.21
C ASN A 131 12.86 3.13 -13.84
N PHE A 132 11.95 2.51 -14.60
CA PHE A 132 10.85 3.22 -15.24
C PHE A 132 9.98 3.99 -14.24
N PHE A 133 9.54 3.35 -13.16
CA PHE A 133 8.71 4.01 -12.15
C PHE A 133 9.51 4.98 -11.29
N TYR A 134 10.76 4.64 -10.97
CA TYR A 134 11.65 5.52 -10.22
C TYR A 134 11.87 6.86 -10.94
N GLU A 135 12.29 6.82 -12.20
CA GLU A 135 12.54 8.02 -13.02
C GLU A 135 11.26 8.86 -13.19
N LYS A 136 10.11 8.19 -13.32
CA LYS A 136 8.84 8.85 -13.58
C LYS A 136 8.18 9.45 -12.34
N PHE A 137 8.29 8.81 -11.18
CA PHE A 137 7.42 9.09 -10.03
C PHE A 137 8.14 9.38 -8.72
N GLU A 138 9.43 9.03 -8.55
CA GLU A 138 10.13 9.14 -7.26
C GLU A 138 10.11 10.59 -6.72
N ASN A 139 10.51 11.55 -7.55
CA ASN A 139 10.58 12.97 -7.15
C ASN A 139 9.21 13.54 -6.76
N ASN A 140 8.19 13.28 -7.59
CA ASN A 140 6.83 13.75 -7.31
C ASN A 140 6.25 13.08 -6.07
N THR A 141 6.53 11.79 -5.87
CA THR A 141 6.11 11.07 -4.67
C THR A 141 6.68 11.71 -3.42
N ARG A 142 8.01 11.88 -3.36
CA ARG A 142 8.65 12.50 -2.19
C ARG A 142 8.09 13.90 -1.91
N LYS A 143 7.88 14.71 -2.95
CA LYS A 143 7.24 16.02 -2.82
C LYS A 143 5.83 15.91 -2.24
N ASN A 144 4.99 15.05 -2.79
CA ASN A 144 3.61 14.87 -2.35
C ASN A 144 3.52 14.38 -0.90
N LEU A 145 4.32 13.36 -0.54
CA LEU A 145 4.35 12.81 0.82
C LEU A 145 4.82 13.86 1.83
N SER A 146 5.85 14.66 1.50
CA SER A 146 6.34 15.73 2.38
C SER A 146 5.31 16.85 2.56
N ILE A 147 4.65 17.30 1.48
CA ILE A 147 3.60 18.32 1.58
C ILE A 147 2.45 17.81 2.46
N GLU A 148 2.00 16.57 2.27
CA GLU A 148 0.96 16.00 3.14
C GLU A 148 1.43 15.90 4.59
N LEU A 149 2.67 15.47 4.83
CA LEU A 149 3.22 15.36 6.18
C LEU A 149 3.22 16.71 6.90
N ASP A 150 3.60 17.78 6.20
CA ASP A 150 3.61 19.15 6.72
C ASP A 150 2.20 19.67 7.02
N MET A 151 1.20 19.26 6.23
CA MET A 151 -0.21 19.64 6.43
C MET A 151 -0.88 18.91 7.61
N ILE A 152 -0.33 17.78 8.06
CA ILE A 152 -0.87 16.99 9.19
C ILE A 152 -0.24 17.43 10.54
N LEU A 153 0.64 18.45 10.53
CA LEU A 153 1.16 19.10 11.75
C LEU A 153 0.12 20.06 12.34
#